data_AF-A0A4R0HTL1-F1
#
_entry.id   AF-A0A4R0HTL1-F1
#
_cell.length_a   1.000
_cell.length_b   1.000
_cell.length_c   1.000
_cell.angle_alpha   90.00
_cell.angle_beta   90.00
_cell.angle_gamma   90.00
#
_symmetry.space_group_name_H-M   'P 1'
#
loop_
_entity.id
_entity.type
_entity.pdbx_description
1 polymer ?
#
loop_
_entity_poly.entity_id
_entity_poly.type
_entity_poly.pdbx_seq_one_letter_code
_entity_poly.pdbx_strand_id
1 'polypeptide(L)'
;MGILSAAIAAAATAGLERAAEKLPKETREPFERTNHRGESVTLLEGPVAVLGALAGVAASRGSGKVKAAALVAGAVSGAVGAYDDLRGTTQAKGFRGHLSALKRGEVTSGAVKILGVGAAGLAAAALLPRKSRGVKAVAGVVADGALIAGTANLTNLLDLRPGRALKAVAALNAPLAVVNGPAGAVVGAAAASAPSDLGERSMLGDCGANGLGAITGTALAASLPRPLKTLVLAAVVGLNLASEKVSFTKVIADTPALDKIDQWGRRPR
;
A
#
# COMPACT_ATOMS: atom_id res chain seq x y z
N MET A 1 14.80 -0.79 16.48
CA MET A 1 14.05 0.42 16.09
C MET A 1 12.73 0.06 15.40
N GLY A 2 12.73 -0.95 14.53
CA GLY A 2 11.51 -1.41 13.87
C GLY A 2 10.61 -2.31 14.72
N ILE A 3 11.14 -3.07 15.70
CA ILE A 3 10.30 -3.87 16.63
C ILE A 3 9.31 -2.99 17.42
N LEU A 4 9.78 -1.89 18.01
CA LEU A 4 8.91 -0.94 18.71
C LEU A 4 7.86 -0.34 17.76
N SER A 5 8.27 -0.01 16.54
CA SER A 5 7.39 0.52 15.50
C SER A 5 6.30 -0.49 15.10
N ALA A 6 6.66 -1.77 14.99
CA ALA A 6 5.75 -2.87 14.72
C ALA A 6 4.76 -3.08 15.87
N ALA A 7 5.24 -3.10 17.11
CA ALA A 7 4.38 -3.25 18.29
C ALA A 7 3.36 -2.10 18.40
N ILE A 8 3.81 -0.86 18.20
CA ILE A 8 2.93 0.32 18.23
C ILE A 8 1.93 0.29 17.08
N ALA A 9 2.38 -0.06 15.86
CA ALA A 9 1.47 -0.18 14.73
C ALA A 9 0.42 -1.26 14.95
N ALA A 10 0.81 -2.45 15.41
CA ALA A 10 -0.11 -3.53 15.71
C ALA A 10 -1.12 -3.13 16.81
N ALA A 11 -0.66 -2.51 17.89
CA ALA A 11 -1.53 -2.06 18.98
C ALA A 11 -2.50 -0.96 18.52
N ALA A 12 -2.03 0.01 17.73
CA ALA A 12 -2.85 1.08 17.18
C ALA A 12 -3.88 0.53 16.18
N THR A 13 -3.47 -0.33 15.26
CA THR A 13 -4.37 -1.01 14.31
C THR A 13 -5.44 -1.81 15.04
N ALA A 14 -5.08 -2.66 15.99
CA ALA A 14 -6.05 -3.46 16.76
C ALA A 14 -6.98 -2.59 17.63
N GLY A 15 -6.49 -1.47 18.17
CA GLY A 15 -7.31 -0.50 18.91
C GLY A 15 -8.31 0.23 18.01
N LEU A 16 -7.85 0.67 16.84
CA LEU A 16 -8.67 1.36 15.83
C LEU A 16 -9.71 0.42 15.21
N GLU A 17 -9.37 -0.85 14.98
CA GLU A 17 -10.31 -1.86 14.48
C GLU A 17 -11.48 -2.05 15.46
N ARG A 18 -11.17 -2.24 16.76
CA ARG A 18 -12.20 -2.34 17.81
C ARG A 18 -13.03 -1.06 17.95
N ALA A 19 -12.45 0.10 17.68
CA ALA A 19 -13.19 1.36 17.67
C ALA A 19 -14.09 1.47 16.43
N ALA A 20 -13.61 1.03 15.26
CA ALA A 20 -14.36 1.03 14.01
C ALA A 20 -15.61 0.13 14.07
N GLU A 21 -15.53 -1.01 14.76
CA GLU A 21 -16.68 -1.89 15.01
C GLU A 21 -17.82 -1.20 15.79
N LYS A 22 -17.51 -0.19 16.59
CA LYS A 22 -18.47 0.57 17.40
C LYS A 22 -19.06 1.79 16.67
N LEU A 23 -18.64 2.05 15.43
CA LEU A 23 -19.14 3.19 14.68
C LEU A 23 -20.64 3.03 14.34
N PRO A 24 -21.41 4.12 14.33
CA PRO A 24 -22.78 4.12 13.83
C PRO A 24 -22.87 3.50 12.42
N LYS A 25 -24.01 2.87 12.11
CA LYS A 25 -24.18 2.17 10.83
C LYS A 25 -23.99 3.12 9.64
N GLU A 26 -24.48 4.35 9.79
CA GLU A 26 -24.43 5.43 8.80
C GLU A 26 -22.98 5.80 8.42
N THR A 27 -22.04 5.65 9.36
CA THR A 27 -20.61 5.88 9.13
C THR A 27 -19.93 4.68 8.47
N ARG A 28 -20.44 3.46 8.70
CA ARG A 28 -19.88 2.21 8.18
C ARG A 28 -20.36 1.89 6.77
N GLU A 29 -21.63 2.20 6.47
CA GLU A 29 -22.30 1.89 5.20
C GLU A 29 -21.53 2.36 3.95
N PRO A 30 -20.92 3.57 3.90
CA PRO A 30 -20.14 4.00 2.72
C PRO A 30 -18.93 3.09 2.42
N PHE A 31 -18.44 2.36 3.43
CA PHE A 31 -17.30 1.45 3.33
C PHE A 31 -17.71 -0.01 3.10
N GLU A 32 -19.00 -0.34 3.00
CA GLU A 32 -19.44 -1.71 2.73
C GLU A 32 -19.23 -2.08 1.26
N ARG A 33 -18.61 -3.23 1.00
CA ARG A 33 -18.38 -3.78 -0.35
C ARG A 33 -18.77 -5.24 -0.39
N THR A 34 -19.01 -5.73 -1.59
CA THR A 34 -19.22 -7.16 -1.82
C THR A 34 -17.91 -7.79 -2.25
N ASN A 35 -17.49 -8.84 -1.55
CA ASN A 35 -16.27 -9.57 -1.85
C ASN A 35 -16.46 -10.53 -3.03
N HIS A 36 -15.37 -11.24 -3.36
CA HIS A 36 -15.33 -12.20 -4.47
C HIS A 36 -16.23 -13.44 -4.32
N ARG A 37 -16.77 -13.71 -3.12
CA ARG A 37 -17.75 -14.77 -2.83
C ARG A 37 -19.18 -14.25 -2.77
N GLY A 38 -19.41 -12.95 -2.98
CA GLY A 38 -20.73 -12.34 -2.82
C GLY A 38 -21.08 -11.96 -1.38
N GLU A 39 -20.14 -12.06 -0.44
CA GLU A 39 -20.35 -11.72 0.97
C GLU A 39 -19.99 -10.25 1.24
N SER A 40 -20.62 -9.63 2.24
CA SER A 40 -20.32 -8.24 2.64
C SER A 40 -19.01 -8.16 3.42
N VAL A 41 -18.17 -7.19 3.05
CA VAL A 41 -16.90 -6.85 3.71
C VAL A 41 -16.81 -5.34 3.90
N THR A 42 -16.06 -4.91 4.92
CA THR A 42 -15.79 -3.47 5.13
C THR A 42 -14.43 -3.04 4.60
N LEU A 43 -14.38 -1.85 3.97
CA LEU A 43 -13.17 -1.14 3.59
C LEU A 43 -12.54 -0.34 4.75
N LEU A 44 -13.15 -0.33 5.94
CA LEU A 44 -12.61 0.40 7.10
C LEU A 44 -11.25 -0.14 7.56
N GLU A 45 -10.89 -1.36 7.18
CA GLU A 45 -9.55 -1.90 7.40
C GLU A 45 -8.47 -1.01 6.78
N GLY A 46 -8.71 -0.41 5.61
CA GLY A 46 -7.75 0.46 4.95
C GLY A 46 -7.30 1.63 5.81
N PRO A 47 -8.22 2.54 6.20
CA PRO A 47 -7.91 3.63 7.12
C PRO A 47 -7.31 3.15 8.45
N VAL A 48 -7.83 2.06 9.03
CA VAL A 48 -7.35 1.49 10.30
C VAL A 48 -5.90 1.03 10.19
N ALA A 49 -5.55 0.29 9.13
CA ALA A 49 -4.21 -0.21 8.90
C ALA A 49 -3.22 0.92 8.59
N VAL A 50 -3.62 1.90 7.77
CA VAL A 50 -2.77 3.06 7.44
C VAL A 50 -2.51 3.92 8.67
N LEU A 51 -3.54 4.25 9.46
CA LEU A 51 -3.37 5.04 10.68
C LEU A 51 -2.50 4.32 11.71
N GLY A 52 -2.67 3.01 11.87
CA GLY A 52 -1.81 2.20 12.73
C GLY A 52 -0.35 2.20 12.25
N ALA A 53 -0.11 1.98 10.96
CA ALA A 53 1.23 2.05 10.38
C ALA A 53 1.85 3.45 10.56
N LEU A 54 1.09 4.53 10.35
CA LEU A 54 1.56 5.90 10.57
C LEU A 54 1.92 6.17 12.04
N ALA A 55 1.13 5.66 13.00
CA ALA A 55 1.46 5.74 14.41
C ALA A 55 2.78 5.00 14.73
N GLY A 56 2.96 3.80 14.17
CA GLY A 56 4.22 3.06 14.26
C GLY A 56 5.39 3.83 13.67
N VAL A 57 5.24 4.42 12.48
CA VAL A 57 6.26 5.24 11.82
C VAL A 57 6.62 6.46 12.69
N ALA A 58 5.61 7.18 13.19
CA ALA A 58 5.78 8.37 14.01
C ALA A 58 6.58 8.06 15.29
N ALA A 59 6.28 6.93 15.95
CA ALA A 59 6.96 6.48 17.15
C ALA A 59 8.31 5.79 16.88
N SER A 60 8.61 5.46 15.63
CA SER A 60 9.89 4.80 15.29
C SER A 60 11.09 5.70 15.61
N ARG A 61 12.18 5.07 16.03
CA ARG A 61 13.47 5.75 16.20
C ARG A 61 14.26 5.67 14.88
N GLY A 62 15.13 6.63 14.61
CA GLY A 62 15.99 6.64 13.43
C GLY A 62 15.99 7.98 12.70
N SER A 63 16.29 7.95 11.40
CA SER A 63 16.38 9.15 10.57
C SER A 63 15.02 9.88 10.49
N GLY A 64 14.99 11.13 10.97
CA GLY A 64 13.81 11.99 10.88
C GLY A 64 13.35 12.23 9.43
N LYS A 65 14.29 12.25 8.48
CA LYS A 65 13.99 12.37 7.03
C LYS A 65 13.26 11.15 6.47
N VAL A 66 13.71 9.94 6.83
CA VAL A 66 13.05 8.69 6.41
C VAL A 66 11.66 8.58 7.06
N LYS A 67 11.55 8.98 8.33
CA LYS A 67 10.25 9.07 9.02
C LYS A 67 9.30 10.02 8.30
N ALA A 68 9.73 11.26 8.03
CA ALA A 68 8.92 12.26 7.33
C ALA A 68 8.50 11.78 5.94
N ALA A 69 9.43 11.17 5.18
CA ALA A 69 9.12 10.58 3.89
C ALA A 69 8.02 9.51 3.98
N ALA A 70 8.14 8.58 4.93
CA ALA A 70 7.16 7.51 5.11
C ALA A 70 5.78 8.04 5.57
N LEU A 71 5.76 9.04 6.46
CA LEU A 71 4.53 9.70 6.90
C LEU A 71 3.82 10.40 5.73
N VAL A 72 4.56 11.18 4.93
CA VAL A 72 4.00 11.87 3.75
C VAL A 72 3.50 10.86 2.72
N ALA A 73 4.32 9.86 2.37
CA ALA A 73 3.97 8.84 1.41
C ALA A 73 2.70 8.08 1.83
N GLY A 74 2.67 7.58 3.08
CA GLY A 74 1.56 6.80 3.60
C GLY A 74 0.28 7.60 3.79
N ALA A 75 0.37 8.78 4.40
CA ALA A 75 -0.82 9.60 4.69
C ALA A 75 -1.48 10.13 3.41
N VAL A 76 -0.69 10.66 2.47
CA VAL A 76 -1.25 11.20 1.21
C VAL A 76 -1.77 10.06 0.33
N SER A 77 -1.01 8.97 0.16
CA SER A 77 -1.46 7.86 -0.67
C SER A 77 -2.68 7.15 -0.08
N GLY A 78 -2.73 7.01 1.24
CA GLY A 78 -3.89 6.47 1.95
C GLY A 78 -5.11 7.38 1.86
N ALA A 79 -4.96 8.70 1.99
CA ALA A 79 -6.06 9.65 1.84
C ALA A 79 -6.62 9.69 0.41
N VAL A 80 -5.73 9.65 -0.59
CA VAL A 80 -6.11 9.55 -2.00
C VAL A 80 -6.84 8.23 -2.28
N GLY A 81 -6.35 7.12 -1.70
CA GLY A 81 -7.03 5.84 -1.79
C GLY A 81 -8.40 5.83 -1.11
N ALA A 82 -8.54 6.44 0.08
CA ALA A 82 -9.82 6.58 0.77
C ALA A 82 -10.83 7.43 -0.03
N TYR A 83 -10.34 8.44 -0.72
CA TYR A 83 -11.17 9.22 -1.64
C TYR A 83 -11.69 8.34 -2.78
N ASP A 84 -10.86 7.50 -3.39
CA ASP A 84 -11.29 6.59 -4.46
C ASP A 84 -12.23 5.50 -3.94
N ASP A 85 -11.97 4.95 -2.75
CA ASP A 85 -12.87 4.01 -2.09
C ASP A 85 -14.27 4.63 -1.93
N LEU A 86 -14.39 5.89 -1.49
CA LEU A 86 -15.68 6.54 -1.22
C LEU A 86 -16.36 7.16 -2.44
N ARG A 87 -15.60 7.58 -3.46
CA ARG A 87 -16.09 8.39 -4.58
C ARG A 87 -15.85 7.77 -5.96
N GLY A 88 -15.10 6.68 -6.03
CA GLY A 88 -14.71 6.03 -7.28
C GLY A 88 -15.94 5.52 -8.05
N THR A 89 -16.06 5.95 -9.30
CA THR A 89 -17.08 5.46 -10.23
C THR A 89 -16.46 4.43 -11.16
N THR A 90 -17.20 3.36 -11.48
CA THR A 90 -16.72 2.16 -12.19
C THR A 90 -16.42 2.37 -13.69
N GLN A 91 -16.41 3.61 -14.20
CA GLN A 91 -16.56 3.88 -15.64
C GLN A 91 -15.24 3.87 -16.45
N ALA A 92 -14.07 4.00 -15.83
CA ALA A 92 -12.79 3.88 -16.54
C ALA A 92 -11.88 2.86 -15.83
N LYS A 93 -11.39 1.87 -16.57
CA LYS A 93 -10.47 0.84 -16.04
C LYS A 93 -9.08 1.01 -16.65
N GLY A 94 -8.06 0.95 -15.80
CA GLY A 94 -6.64 0.88 -16.17
C GLY A 94 -5.97 2.23 -16.50
N PHE A 95 -4.63 2.25 -16.44
CA PHE A 95 -3.80 3.44 -16.63
C PHE A 95 -4.09 4.17 -17.94
N ARG A 96 -4.18 3.43 -19.06
CA ARG A 96 -4.47 4.00 -20.38
C ARG A 96 -5.83 4.69 -20.44
N GLY A 97 -6.84 4.15 -19.77
CA GLY A 97 -8.18 4.72 -19.72
C GLY A 97 -8.18 6.08 -19.04
N HIS A 98 -7.61 6.15 -17.83
CA HIS A 98 -7.52 7.40 -17.06
C HIS A 98 -6.62 8.44 -17.73
N LEU A 99 -5.49 8.03 -18.29
CA LEU A 99 -4.58 8.96 -18.97
C LEU A 99 -5.20 9.52 -20.27
N SER A 100 -5.98 8.69 -20.98
CA SER A 100 -6.72 9.15 -22.16
C SER A 100 -7.87 10.08 -21.79
N ALA A 101 -8.56 9.82 -20.67
CA ALA A 101 -9.58 10.73 -20.13
C ALA A 101 -8.97 12.07 -19.72
N LEU A 102 -7.83 12.07 -19.04
CA LEU A 102 -7.12 13.28 -18.67
C LEU A 102 -6.70 14.11 -19.90
N LYS A 103 -6.27 13.45 -20.99
CA LYS A 103 -5.98 14.11 -22.28
C LYS A 103 -7.21 14.79 -22.91
N ARG A 104 -8.42 14.34 -22.57
CA ARG A 104 -9.69 14.96 -22.99
C ARG A 104 -10.20 16.01 -21.99
N GLY A 105 -9.44 16.32 -20.93
CA GLY A 105 -9.87 17.22 -19.87
C GLY A 105 -10.81 16.60 -18.82
N GLU A 106 -11.03 15.29 -18.88
CA GLU A 106 -11.88 14.57 -17.93
C GLU A 106 -11.08 14.16 -16.69
N VAL A 107 -11.39 14.77 -15.53
CA VAL A 107 -10.79 14.41 -14.25
C VAL A 107 -11.53 13.21 -13.65
N THR A 108 -11.03 12.02 -13.93
CA THR A 108 -11.51 10.77 -13.30
C THR A 108 -10.90 10.57 -11.91
N SER A 109 -11.57 9.80 -11.04
CA SER A 109 -11.01 9.43 -9.72
C SER A 109 -9.68 8.69 -9.86
N GLY A 110 -9.54 7.82 -10.88
CA GLY A 110 -8.27 7.17 -11.20
C GLY A 110 -7.16 8.13 -11.66
N ALA A 111 -7.48 9.26 -12.29
CA ALA A 111 -6.48 10.29 -12.61
C ALA A 111 -6.02 11.02 -11.33
N VAL A 112 -6.95 11.33 -10.41
CA VAL A 112 -6.63 11.87 -9.08
C VAL A 112 -5.73 10.89 -8.32
N LYS A 113 -6.03 9.59 -8.38
CA LYS A 113 -5.21 8.53 -7.78
C LYS A 113 -3.79 8.50 -8.33
N ILE A 114 -3.63 8.44 -9.65
CA ILE A 114 -2.31 8.41 -10.30
C ILE A 114 -1.49 9.64 -9.94
N LEU A 115 -2.08 10.84 -10.04
CA LEU A 115 -1.39 12.10 -9.75
C LEU A 115 -1.08 12.25 -8.26
N GLY A 116 -2.04 11.93 -7.39
CA GLY A 116 -1.90 12.06 -5.94
C GLY A 116 -0.85 11.11 -5.36
N VAL A 117 -0.92 9.82 -5.71
CA VAL A 117 0.08 8.82 -5.27
C VAL A 117 1.44 9.09 -5.91
N GLY A 118 1.48 9.49 -7.18
CA GLY A 118 2.72 9.89 -7.86
C GLY A 118 3.40 11.09 -7.20
N ALA A 119 2.64 12.14 -6.90
CA ALA A 119 3.13 13.33 -6.21
C ALA A 119 3.59 13.02 -4.78
N ALA A 120 2.84 12.20 -4.05
CA ALA A 120 3.22 11.72 -2.72
C ALA A 120 4.55 10.96 -2.77
N GLY A 121 4.72 10.07 -3.75
CA GLY A 121 5.95 9.32 -3.98
C GLY A 121 7.14 10.22 -4.27
N LEU A 122 6.99 11.22 -5.16
CA LEU A 122 8.06 12.17 -5.47
C LEU A 122 8.41 13.08 -4.28
N ALA A 123 7.41 13.55 -3.53
CA ALA A 123 7.62 14.37 -2.35
C ALA A 123 8.36 13.58 -1.26
N ALA A 124 7.90 12.36 -0.96
CA ALA A 124 8.56 11.47 -0.02
C ALA A 124 9.99 11.13 -0.48
N ALA A 125 10.17 10.83 -1.78
CA ALA A 125 11.47 10.63 -2.36
C ALA A 125 12.36 11.84 -2.11
N ALA A 126 11.93 13.07 -2.41
CA ALA A 126 12.71 14.29 -2.22
C ALA A 126 13.21 14.49 -0.77
N LEU A 127 12.43 14.04 0.22
CA LEU A 127 12.81 14.10 1.64
C LEU A 127 13.92 13.11 2.02
N LEU A 128 14.09 12.01 1.28
CA LEU A 128 15.07 10.97 1.63
C LEU A 128 16.53 11.48 1.62
N PRO A 129 17.38 10.99 2.55
CA PRO A 129 18.79 11.35 2.57
C PRO A 129 19.51 10.97 1.26
N ARG A 130 20.33 11.88 0.72
CA ARG A 130 21.10 11.63 -0.51
C ARG A 130 22.53 12.14 -0.38
N LYS A 131 23.45 11.41 -1.03
CA LYS A 131 24.86 11.79 -1.17
C LYS A 131 25.17 12.50 -2.50
N SER A 132 24.36 12.28 -3.55
CA SER A 132 24.52 12.88 -4.88
C SER A 132 23.93 14.29 -4.97
N ARG A 133 24.45 15.10 -5.90
CA ARG A 133 23.99 16.48 -6.20
C ARG A 133 23.65 16.63 -7.70
N GLY A 134 23.00 17.73 -8.06
CA GLY A 134 22.66 18.09 -9.45
C GLY A 134 21.76 17.07 -10.14
N VAL A 135 21.99 16.82 -11.44
CA VAL A 135 21.20 15.90 -12.27
C VAL A 135 21.13 14.49 -11.67
N LYS A 136 22.21 13.99 -11.06
CA LYS A 136 22.22 12.68 -10.39
C LYS A 136 21.30 12.63 -9.17
N ALA A 137 21.11 13.75 -8.47
CA ALA A 137 20.14 13.84 -7.38
C ALA A 137 18.72 13.79 -7.90
N VAL A 138 18.41 14.56 -8.95
CA VAL A 138 17.09 14.59 -9.60
C VAL A 138 16.71 13.21 -10.12
N ALA A 139 17.60 12.54 -10.86
CA ALA A 139 17.36 11.18 -11.34
C ALA A 139 17.10 10.20 -10.19
N GLY A 140 17.82 10.34 -9.07
CA GLY A 140 17.58 9.56 -7.86
C GLY A 140 16.22 9.83 -7.23
N VAL A 141 15.76 11.08 -7.19
CA VAL A 141 14.41 11.44 -6.70
C VAL A 141 13.33 10.82 -7.59
N VAL A 142 13.48 10.90 -8.91
CA VAL A 142 12.51 10.32 -9.84
C VAL A 142 12.47 8.80 -9.69
N ALA A 143 13.63 8.13 -9.62
CA ALA A 143 13.69 6.68 -9.44
C ALA A 143 13.10 6.22 -8.09
N ASP A 144 13.42 6.91 -7.00
CA ASP A 144 12.84 6.63 -5.67
C ASP A 144 11.34 6.90 -5.65
N GLY A 145 10.88 7.98 -6.28
CA GLY A 145 9.46 8.33 -6.34
C GLY A 145 8.64 7.34 -7.17
N ALA A 146 9.20 6.90 -8.31
CA ALA A 146 8.62 5.83 -9.13
C ALA A 146 8.57 4.51 -8.36
N LEU A 147 9.59 4.19 -7.55
CA LEU A 147 9.57 3.00 -6.69
C LEU A 147 8.46 3.11 -5.64
N ILE A 148 8.33 4.25 -4.96
CA ILE A 148 7.30 4.47 -3.93
C ILE A 148 5.89 4.37 -4.52
N ALA A 149 5.61 5.15 -5.57
CA ALA A 149 4.29 5.16 -6.21
C ALA A 149 3.96 3.83 -6.90
N GLY A 150 4.95 3.21 -7.56
CA GLY A 150 4.79 1.91 -8.20
C GLY A 150 4.53 0.78 -7.20
N THR A 151 5.14 0.84 -6.01
CA THR A 151 4.88 -0.14 -4.94
C THR A 151 3.49 0.03 -4.34
N ALA A 152 3.02 1.28 -4.16
CA ALA A 152 1.64 1.58 -3.77
C ALA A 152 0.63 0.96 -4.76
N ASN A 153 0.78 1.25 -6.05
CA ASN A 153 -0.11 0.71 -7.07
C ASN A 153 0.00 -0.82 -7.20
N LEU A 154 1.21 -1.40 -7.10
CA LEU A 154 1.38 -2.85 -7.12
C LEU A 154 0.68 -3.53 -5.94
N THR A 155 0.74 -2.93 -4.75
CA THR A 155 0.01 -3.45 -3.57
C THR A 155 -1.50 -3.43 -3.82
N ASN A 156 -2.01 -2.36 -4.44
CA ASN A 156 -3.41 -2.25 -4.86
C ASN A 156 -3.83 -3.32 -5.88
N LEU A 157 -2.95 -3.68 -6.80
CA LEU A 157 -3.20 -4.77 -7.77
C LEU A 157 -3.25 -6.15 -7.10
N LEU A 158 -2.64 -6.29 -5.92
CA LEU A 158 -2.67 -7.51 -5.12
C LEU A 158 -3.88 -7.56 -4.18
N ASP A 159 -4.55 -6.43 -3.91
CA ASP A 159 -5.71 -6.36 -3.00
C ASP A 159 -7.02 -6.81 -3.67
N LEU A 160 -7.00 -7.99 -4.30
CA LEU A 160 -8.16 -8.58 -4.99
C LEU A 160 -8.66 -9.86 -4.32
N ARG A 161 -7.91 -10.38 -3.36
CA ARG A 161 -8.21 -11.61 -2.64
C ARG A 161 -7.75 -11.50 -1.18
N PRO A 162 -8.42 -12.19 -0.25
CA PRO A 162 -8.18 -12.07 1.18
C PRO A 162 -6.70 -12.23 1.56
N GLY A 163 -6.15 -11.26 2.26
CA GLY A 163 -4.82 -11.19 2.82
C GLY A 163 -3.67 -11.20 1.81
N ARG A 164 -3.94 -11.14 0.50
CA ARG A 164 -2.87 -11.19 -0.52
C ARG A 164 -1.96 -9.96 -0.42
N ALA A 165 -2.55 -8.78 -0.37
CA ALA A 165 -1.80 -7.53 -0.22
C ALA A 165 -1.05 -7.50 1.12
N LEU A 166 -1.69 -7.89 2.23
CA LEU A 166 -1.07 -7.98 3.56
C LEU A 166 0.15 -8.91 3.57
N LYS A 167 0.04 -10.12 3.00
CA LYS A 167 1.17 -11.06 2.88
C LYS A 167 2.31 -10.47 2.07
N ALA A 168 1.99 -9.82 0.95
CA ALA A 168 3.00 -9.24 0.07
C ALA A 168 3.78 -8.12 0.77
N VAL A 169 3.10 -7.16 1.40
CA VAL A 169 3.78 -6.09 2.13
C VAL A 169 4.50 -6.61 3.38
N ALA A 170 3.94 -7.58 4.10
CA ALA A 170 4.62 -8.21 5.23
C ALA A 170 5.91 -8.92 4.78
N ALA A 171 5.87 -9.70 3.70
CA ALA A 171 7.03 -10.42 3.16
C ALA A 171 8.12 -9.46 2.67
N LEU A 172 7.76 -8.38 1.97
CA LEU A 172 8.72 -7.37 1.50
C LEU A 172 9.39 -6.61 2.65
N ASN A 173 8.65 -6.34 3.73
CA ASN A 173 9.18 -5.58 4.87
C ASN A 173 9.86 -6.45 5.94
N ALA A 174 9.55 -7.74 6.04
CA ALA A 174 10.07 -8.61 7.10
C ALA A 174 11.60 -8.59 7.25
N PRO A 175 12.41 -8.63 6.17
CA PRO A 175 13.88 -8.57 6.29
C PRO A 175 14.39 -7.24 6.88
N LEU A 176 13.61 -6.16 6.75
CA LEU A 176 13.97 -4.83 7.23
C LEU A 176 13.28 -4.48 8.57
N ALA A 177 12.24 -5.22 8.96
CA ALA A 177 11.32 -4.85 10.03
C ALA A 177 11.97 -4.73 11.43
N VAL A 178 13.12 -5.37 11.66
CA VAL A 178 13.83 -5.26 12.94
C VAL A 178 14.56 -3.91 13.06
N VAL A 179 15.13 -3.44 11.95
CA VAL A 179 16.08 -2.32 11.91
C VAL A 179 15.49 -1.04 11.31
N ASN A 180 14.47 -1.15 10.46
CA ASN A 180 13.81 -0.04 9.78
C ASN A 180 12.43 0.20 10.40
N GLY A 181 12.21 1.43 10.90
CA GLY A 181 10.95 1.85 11.52
C GLY A 181 9.74 1.65 10.59
N PRO A 182 9.67 2.34 9.44
CA PRO A 182 8.62 2.14 8.45
C PRO A 182 8.32 0.69 8.09
N ALA A 183 9.35 -0.15 7.88
CA ALA A 183 9.15 -1.57 7.59
C ALA A 183 8.51 -2.31 8.77
N GLY A 184 8.97 -2.05 10.00
CA GLY A 184 8.37 -2.58 11.21
C GLY A 184 6.90 -2.17 11.35
N ALA A 185 6.58 -0.90 11.13
CA ALA A 185 5.21 -0.39 11.19
C ALA A 185 4.27 -1.12 10.21
N VAL A 186 4.70 -1.35 8.97
CA VAL A 186 3.89 -2.07 7.98
C VAL A 186 3.67 -3.52 8.41
N VAL A 187 4.70 -4.21 8.89
CA VAL A 187 4.55 -5.59 9.41
C VAL A 187 3.59 -5.63 10.60
N GLY A 188 3.69 -4.67 11.53
CA GLY A 188 2.80 -4.58 12.69
C GLY A 188 1.34 -4.35 12.32
N ALA A 189 1.08 -3.37 11.44
CA ALA A 189 -0.26 -3.11 10.94
C ALA A 189 -0.82 -4.32 10.18
N ALA A 190 -0.01 -4.93 9.30
CA ALA A 190 -0.46 -6.09 8.52
C ALA A 190 -0.76 -7.32 9.40
N ALA A 191 0.04 -7.56 10.43
CA ALA A 191 -0.20 -8.65 11.37
C ALA A 191 -1.49 -8.44 12.18
N ALA A 192 -1.80 -7.21 12.57
CA ALA A 192 -3.01 -6.88 13.30
C ALA A 192 -4.28 -6.96 12.43
N SER A 193 -4.20 -6.55 11.15
CA SER A 193 -5.33 -6.65 10.20
C SER A 193 -5.55 -8.06 9.63
N ALA A 194 -4.54 -8.92 9.65
CA ALA A 194 -4.62 -10.25 9.03
C ALA A 194 -5.82 -11.10 9.46
N PRO A 195 -6.25 -11.15 10.74
CA PRO A 195 -7.40 -11.98 11.15
C PRO A 195 -8.75 -11.54 10.57
N SER A 196 -8.97 -10.25 10.32
CA SER A 196 -10.20 -9.74 9.71
C SER A 196 -10.17 -9.84 8.19
N ASP A 197 -9.04 -9.51 7.57
CA ASP A 197 -8.85 -9.64 6.11
C ASP A 197 -8.92 -11.12 5.67
N LEU A 198 -8.10 -12.01 6.26
CA LEU A 198 -8.09 -13.45 5.92
C LEU A 198 -9.41 -14.15 6.26
N GLY A 199 -10.13 -13.61 7.26
CA GLY A 199 -11.47 -14.04 7.63
C GLY A 199 -12.56 -13.54 6.69
N GLU A 200 -12.21 -12.76 5.67
CA GLU A 200 -13.12 -12.14 4.71
C GLU A 200 -14.19 -11.28 5.40
N ARG A 201 -13.82 -10.58 6.49
CA ARG A 201 -14.68 -9.61 7.19
C ARG A 201 -14.39 -8.18 6.76
N SER A 202 -13.18 -7.94 6.30
CA SER A 202 -12.71 -6.66 5.81
C SER A 202 -11.78 -6.84 4.62
N MET A 203 -11.46 -5.73 3.97
CA MET A 203 -10.44 -5.65 2.93
C MET A 203 -9.75 -4.28 3.01
N LEU A 204 -8.47 -4.22 2.67
CA LEU A 204 -7.69 -2.98 2.71
C LEU A 204 -8.29 -1.86 1.85
N GLY A 205 -8.82 -2.21 0.67
CA GLY A 205 -9.25 -1.22 -0.29
C GLY A 205 -8.10 -0.38 -0.84
N ASP A 206 -8.46 0.64 -1.61
CA ASP A 206 -7.48 1.55 -2.18
C ASP A 206 -6.77 2.37 -1.09
N CYS A 207 -7.46 2.72 0.00
CA CYS A 207 -6.85 3.40 1.14
C CYS A 207 -5.69 2.58 1.73
N GLY A 208 -5.98 1.34 2.13
CA GLY A 208 -5.02 0.46 2.78
C GLY A 208 -3.87 0.10 1.86
N ALA A 209 -4.19 -0.34 0.64
CA ALA A 209 -3.20 -0.84 -0.29
C ALA A 209 -2.23 0.26 -0.76
N ASN A 210 -2.73 1.45 -1.10
CA ASN A 210 -1.85 2.55 -1.52
C ASN A 210 -1.05 3.11 -0.34
N GLY A 211 -1.65 3.27 0.84
CA GLY A 211 -0.96 3.77 2.03
C GLY A 211 0.16 2.84 2.49
N LEU A 212 -0.14 1.56 2.74
CA LEU A 212 0.86 0.58 3.18
C LEU A 212 1.92 0.30 2.09
N GLY A 213 1.51 0.25 0.83
CA GLY A 213 2.42 0.08 -0.30
C GLY A 213 3.37 1.27 -0.46
N ALA A 214 2.92 2.51 -0.23
CA ALA A 214 3.77 3.69 -0.28
C ALA A 214 4.78 3.74 0.89
N ILE A 215 4.37 3.34 2.10
CA ILE A 215 5.28 3.20 3.24
C ILE A 215 6.33 2.12 2.95
N THR A 216 5.92 0.98 2.37
CA THR A 216 6.81 -0.11 1.94
C THR A 216 7.81 0.36 0.90
N GLY A 217 7.36 1.03 -0.16
CA GLY A 217 8.24 1.58 -1.18
C GLY A 217 9.24 2.58 -0.61
N THR A 218 8.84 3.36 0.39
CA THR A 218 9.72 4.30 1.09
C THR A 218 10.78 3.57 1.92
N ALA A 219 10.41 2.49 2.62
CA ALA A 219 11.35 1.66 3.37
C ALA A 219 12.40 1.04 2.44
N LEU A 220 11.98 0.50 1.30
CA LEU A 220 12.88 -0.07 0.27
C LEU A 220 13.81 1.02 -0.32
N ALA A 221 13.27 2.18 -0.68
CA ALA A 221 14.05 3.30 -1.21
C ALA A 221 15.08 3.82 -0.20
N ALA A 222 14.76 3.83 1.09
CA ALA A 222 15.67 4.29 2.15
C ALA A 222 16.76 3.25 2.51
N SER A 223 16.49 1.95 2.34
CA SER A 223 17.36 0.89 2.85
C SER A 223 18.17 0.15 1.80
N LEU A 224 17.71 0.07 0.55
CA LEU A 224 18.40 -0.73 -0.47
C LEU A 224 19.61 0.00 -1.08
N PRO A 225 20.74 -0.71 -1.30
CA PRO A 225 21.83 -0.18 -2.12
C PRO A 225 21.36 0.01 -3.56
N ARG A 226 22.02 0.90 -4.30
CA ARG A 226 21.60 1.30 -5.66
C ARG A 226 21.32 0.12 -6.61
N PRO A 227 22.17 -0.92 -6.72
CA PRO A 227 21.90 -2.01 -7.66
C PRO A 227 20.60 -2.77 -7.34
N LEU A 228 20.39 -3.11 -6.06
CA LEU A 228 19.17 -3.78 -5.62
C LEU A 228 17.96 -2.87 -5.79
N LYS A 229 18.09 -1.59 -5.50
CA LYS A 229 17.03 -0.61 -5.72
C LYS A 229 16.61 -0.54 -7.20
N THR A 230 17.57 -0.50 -8.11
CA THR A 230 17.28 -0.51 -9.56
C THR A 230 16.59 -1.80 -9.98
N LEU A 231 17.04 -2.95 -9.48
CA LEU A 231 16.40 -4.24 -9.75
C LEU A 231 14.94 -4.27 -9.25
N VAL A 232 14.71 -3.84 -8.01
CA VAL A 232 13.36 -3.78 -7.43
C VAL A 232 12.48 -2.80 -8.20
N LEU A 233 12.99 -1.62 -8.55
CA LEU A 233 12.25 -0.66 -9.38
C LEU A 233 11.89 -1.28 -10.74
N ALA A 234 12.83 -1.96 -11.41
CA ALA A 234 12.56 -2.63 -12.68
C ALA A 234 11.48 -3.71 -12.53
N ALA A 235 11.52 -4.50 -11.46
CA ALA A 235 10.49 -5.51 -11.16
C ALA A 235 9.13 -4.86 -10.89
N VAL A 236 9.07 -3.81 -10.07
CA VAL A 236 7.83 -3.08 -9.76
C VAL A 236 7.23 -2.47 -11.03
N VAL A 237 8.04 -1.80 -11.85
CA VAL A 237 7.57 -1.22 -13.13
C VAL A 237 7.12 -2.34 -14.07
N GLY A 238 7.90 -3.41 -14.22
CA GLY A 238 7.55 -4.54 -15.06
C GLY A 238 6.23 -5.21 -14.67
N LEU A 239 6.00 -5.41 -13.37
CA LEU A 239 4.74 -5.95 -12.85
C LEU A 239 3.57 -4.99 -13.10
N ASN A 240 3.73 -3.69 -12.83
CA ASN A 240 2.69 -2.70 -13.11
C ASN A 240 2.32 -2.64 -14.60
N LEU A 241 3.29 -2.81 -15.51
CA LEU A 241 3.03 -2.86 -16.95
C LEU A 241 2.40 -4.20 -17.37
N ALA A 242 2.82 -5.31 -16.76
CA ALA A 242 2.26 -6.63 -17.03
C ALA A 242 0.78 -6.73 -16.62
N SER A 243 0.37 -6.04 -15.55
CA SER A 243 -1.00 -6.07 -15.05
C SER A 243 -2.03 -5.49 -16.03
N GLU A 244 -1.61 -4.67 -16.99
CA GLU A 244 -2.49 -4.18 -18.06
C GLU A 244 -2.96 -5.29 -19.01
N LYS A 245 -2.18 -6.39 -19.11
CA LYS A 245 -2.41 -7.48 -20.06
C LYS A 245 -2.68 -8.81 -19.38
N VAL A 246 -2.20 -9.00 -18.17
CA VAL A 246 -2.18 -10.28 -17.46
C VAL A 246 -2.86 -10.13 -16.10
N SER A 247 -3.83 -11.01 -15.82
CA SER A 247 -4.43 -11.09 -14.48
C SER A 247 -3.49 -11.79 -13.51
N PHE A 248 -2.97 -11.05 -12.53
CA PHE A 248 -2.17 -11.63 -11.45
C PHE A 248 -2.93 -12.71 -10.68
N THR A 249 -4.24 -12.55 -10.49
CA THR A 249 -5.07 -13.58 -9.87
C THR A 249 -5.03 -14.88 -10.65
N LYS A 250 -5.07 -14.82 -11.99
CA LYS A 250 -4.96 -16.01 -12.83
C LYS A 250 -3.56 -16.64 -12.74
N VAL A 251 -2.51 -15.83 -12.89
CA VAL A 251 -1.11 -16.30 -12.80
C VAL A 251 -0.82 -16.98 -11.46
N ILE A 252 -1.30 -16.39 -10.36
CA ILE A 252 -1.15 -16.95 -9.01
C ILE A 252 -1.88 -18.30 -8.91
N ALA A 253 -3.13 -18.37 -9.37
CA ALA A 253 -3.93 -19.60 -9.33
C ALA A 253 -3.32 -20.73 -10.20
N ASP A 254 -2.72 -20.38 -11.34
CA ASP A 254 -2.12 -21.33 -12.27
C ASP A 254 -0.70 -21.79 -11.84
N THR A 255 -0.12 -21.17 -10.79
CA THR A 255 1.22 -21.49 -10.29
C THR A 255 1.14 -22.17 -8.92
N PRO A 256 1.37 -23.50 -8.79
CA PRO A 256 1.08 -24.25 -7.56
C PRO A 256 1.70 -23.69 -6.27
N ALA A 257 2.96 -23.23 -6.34
CA ALA A 257 3.64 -22.64 -5.19
C ALA A 257 3.02 -21.29 -4.78
N LEU A 258 2.64 -20.45 -5.75
CA LEU A 258 2.00 -19.17 -5.48
C LEU A 258 0.57 -19.34 -4.98
N ASP A 259 -0.21 -20.25 -5.57
CA ASP A 259 -1.56 -20.54 -5.09
C ASP A 259 -1.53 -21.06 -3.65
N LYS A 260 -0.60 -21.95 -3.29
CA LYS A 260 -0.45 -22.42 -1.91
C LYS A 260 -0.20 -21.29 -0.92
N ILE A 261 0.68 -20.33 -1.27
CA ILE A 261 0.94 -19.14 -0.46
C ILE A 261 -0.30 -18.23 -0.41
N ASP A 262 -0.99 -18.07 -1.54
CA ASP A 262 -2.18 -17.24 -1.67
C ASP A 262 -3.34 -17.78 -0.81
N GLN A 263 -3.56 -19.11 -0.80
CA GLN A 263 -4.58 -19.77 0.01
C GLN A 263 -4.22 -19.88 1.49
N TRP A 264 -2.94 -19.80 1.85
CA TRP A 264 -2.51 -19.98 3.25
C TRP A 264 -3.24 -19.03 4.21
N GLY A 265 -3.93 -19.57 5.21
CA GLY A 265 -4.67 -18.78 6.21
C GLY A 265 -6.03 -18.25 5.76
N ARG A 266 -6.45 -18.48 4.51
CA ARG A 266 -7.81 -18.13 4.04
C ARG A 266 -8.85 -19.12 4.55
N ARG A 267 -10.11 -18.68 4.54
CA ARG A 267 -11.27 -19.56 4.69
C ARG A 267 -11.24 -20.68 3.63
N PRO A 268 -11.63 -21.93 3.99
CA PRO A 268 -11.79 -23.02 3.03
C PRO A 268 -12.70 -22.62 1.86
N ARG A 269 -12.49 -23.25 0.71
CA ARG A 269 -13.33 -23.02 -0.48
C ARG A 269 -14.72 -23.58 -0.29
#